data_AF-A0A7M2V2J9-F1
#
_entry.id   AF-A0A7M2V2J9-F1
#
_cell.length_a   1.000
_cell.length_b   1.000
_cell.length_c   1.000
_cell.angle_alpha   90.00
_cell.angle_beta   90.00
_cell.angle_gamma   90.00
#
_symmetry.space_group_name_H-M   'P 1'
#
loop_
_entity.id
_entity.type
_entity.pdbx_description
1 polymer ?
#
loop_
_entity_poly.entity_id
_entity_poly.type
_entity_poly.pdbx_seq_one_letter_code
_entity_poly.pdbx_strand_id
1 'polypeptide(L)'
;MDKYAERLTGFMRAVGCMNDAANRVSDYFVIKLEESDSILTSLAMYHSSITDKFPSAYWHPQLKACSQKIFMETVALWFFEHEDMQLLPSSLKQNLLANFTDALNEMTGNAEFFTLITSPPVWYGSLHEEFVIEAQYGRYLVHFSIH
;
A
#
# COMPACT_ATOMS: atom_id res chain seq x y z
N MET A 1 1.88 15.23 -9.09
CA MET A 1 2.14 14.06 -8.22
C MET A 1 2.12 14.56 -6.77
N ASP A 2 1.49 13.83 -5.85
CA ASP A 2 1.41 14.24 -4.44
C ASP A 2 2.75 13.97 -3.74
N LYS A 3 3.36 15.03 -3.17
CA LYS A 3 4.73 14.96 -2.60
C LYS A 3 4.85 13.97 -1.43
N TYR A 4 3.77 13.75 -0.68
CA TYR A 4 3.77 12.86 0.48
C TYR A 4 3.70 11.40 0.02
N ALA A 5 2.80 11.12 -0.92
CA ALA A 5 2.72 9.80 -1.56
C ALA A 5 4.02 9.43 -2.29
N GLU A 6 4.67 10.39 -2.96
CA GLU A 6 5.96 10.18 -3.63
C GLU A 6 7.08 9.84 -2.63
N ARG A 7 7.17 10.58 -1.51
CA ARG A 7 8.15 10.31 -0.46
C ARG A 7 7.96 8.93 0.16
N LEU A 8 6.72 8.55 0.49
CA LEU A 8 6.42 7.22 1.05
C LEU A 8 6.69 6.11 0.04
N THR A 9 6.35 6.32 -1.23
CA THR A 9 6.69 5.38 -2.31
C THR A 9 8.20 5.20 -2.42
N GLY A 10 8.98 6.28 -2.36
CA GLY A 10 10.44 6.21 -2.36
C GLY A 10 10.99 5.40 -1.19
N PHE A 11 10.45 5.60 0.01
CA PHE A 11 10.80 4.82 1.20
C PHE A 11 10.46 3.33 1.00
N MET A 12 9.23 3.03 0.60
CA MET A 12 8.75 1.66 0.41
C MET A 12 9.55 0.93 -0.67
N ARG A 13 9.87 1.59 -1.78
CA ARG A 13 10.74 1.05 -2.84
C ARG A 13 12.16 0.78 -2.35
N ALA A 14 12.73 1.65 -1.51
CA ALA A 14 14.06 1.38 -0.94
C ALA A 14 14.05 0.10 -0.09
N VAL A 15 12.99 -0.13 0.70
CA VAL A 15 12.81 -1.39 1.44
C VAL A 15 12.55 -2.56 0.48
N GLY A 16 11.76 -2.35 -0.57
CA GLY A 16 11.54 -3.32 -1.66
C GLY A 16 12.84 -3.76 -2.32
N CYS A 17 13.74 -2.83 -2.64
CA CYS A 17 15.07 -3.15 -3.18
C CYS A 17 15.93 -3.99 -2.22
N MET A 18 15.80 -3.78 -0.90
CA MET A 18 16.47 -4.65 0.08
C MET A 18 15.88 -6.07 0.08
N ASN A 19 14.56 -6.20 -0.13
CA ASN A 19 13.90 -7.49 -0.32
C ASN A 19 14.27 -8.15 -1.67
N ASP A 20 14.55 -7.38 -2.72
CA ASP A 20 14.91 -7.90 -4.04
C ASP A 20 16.34 -8.45 -4.09
N ALA A 21 17.24 -7.91 -3.27
CA ALA A 21 18.55 -8.54 -3.04
C ALA A 21 18.42 -9.99 -2.53
N ALA A 22 17.24 -10.33 -2.03
CA ALA A 22 16.81 -11.61 -1.50
C ALA A 22 15.89 -12.40 -2.45
N ASN A 23 15.81 -12.01 -3.73
CA ASN A 23 15.00 -12.65 -4.78
C ASN A 23 13.48 -12.66 -4.51
N ARG A 24 12.97 -11.70 -3.73
CA ARG A 24 11.55 -11.59 -3.40
C ARG A 24 10.72 -10.82 -4.45
N VAL A 25 11.35 -10.05 -5.35
CA VAL A 25 10.70 -9.26 -6.42
C VAL A 25 9.50 -8.44 -5.90
N SER A 26 9.76 -7.61 -4.90
CA SER A 26 8.78 -6.82 -4.15
C SER A 26 8.41 -5.52 -4.88
N ASP A 27 7.11 -5.30 -5.15
CA ASP A 27 6.61 -4.01 -5.66
C ASP A 27 5.71 -3.33 -4.63
N TYR A 28 6.24 -2.25 -4.05
CA TYR A 28 5.60 -1.51 -2.96
C TYR A 28 5.44 -0.03 -3.35
N PHE A 29 4.21 0.49 -3.26
CA PHE A 29 3.96 1.90 -3.57
C PHE A 29 2.76 2.50 -2.84
N VAL A 30 2.72 3.84 -2.83
CA VAL A 30 1.57 4.64 -2.42
C VAL A 30 1.20 5.58 -3.54
N ILE A 31 -0.07 5.60 -3.92
CA ILE A 31 -0.60 6.60 -4.86
C ILE A 31 -1.73 7.39 -4.22
N LYS A 32 -1.82 8.67 -4.58
CA LYS A 32 -3.02 9.46 -4.31
C LYS A 32 -4.07 9.11 -5.37
N LEU A 33 -5.25 8.71 -4.92
CA LEU A 33 -6.39 8.47 -5.78
C LEU A 33 -7.00 9.79 -6.21
N GLU A 34 -7.59 9.82 -7.40
CA GLU A 34 -8.32 10.99 -7.88
C GLU A 34 -9.53 11.28 -6.98
N GLU A 35 -9.75 12.55 -6.66
CA GLU A 35 -10.88 12.97 -5.83
C GLU A 35 -12.21 12.73 -6.58
N SER A 36 -13.19 12.19 -5.86
CA SER A 36 -14.51 11.91 -6.39
C SER A 36 -15.55 11.83 -5.26
N ASP A 37 -16.82 11.58 -5.60
CA ASP A 37 -17.91 11.54 -4.63
C ASP A 37 -17.80 10.39 -3.61
N SER A 38 -17.01 9.34 -3.89
CA SER A 38 -16.84 8.21 -2.96
C SER A 38 -15.51 7.48 -3.15
N ILE A 39 -15.05 6.74 -2.13
CA ILE A 39 -13.86 5.89 -2.24
C ILE A 39 -14.00 4.89 -3.41
N LEU A 40 -15.18 4.28 -3.55
CA LEU A 40 -15.43 3.28 -4.60
C LEU A 40 -15.35 3.90 -6.01
N THR A 41 -15.83 5.13 -6.18
CA THR A 41 -15.70 5.87 -7.45
C THR A 41 -14.23 6.16 -7.76
N SER A 42 -13.46 6.64 -6.76
CA SER A 42 -12.02 6.88 -6.91
C SER A 42 -11.25 5.60 -7.28
N LEU A 43 -11.60 4.46 -6.67
CA LEU A 43 -11.03 3.16 -7.01
C LEU A 43 -11.42 2.70 -8.41
N ALA A 44 -12.67 2.91 -8.83
CA ALA A 44 -13.12 2.55 -10.17
C ALA A 44 -12.36 3.33 -11.25
N MET A 45 -12.09 4.62 -11.01
CA MET A 45 -11.24 5.45 -11.88
C MET A 45 -9.81 4.91 -11.92
N TYR A 46 -9.23 4.58 -10.76
CA TYR A 46 -7.90 3.98 -10.70
C TYR A 46 -7.82 2.66 -11.48
N HIS A 47 -8.69 1.69 -11.21
CA HIS A 47 -8.68 0.41 -11.93
C HIS A 47 -8.87 0.57 -13.44
N SER A 48 -9.69 1.54 -13.87
CA SER A 48 -9.88 1.83 -15.30
C SER A 48 -8.62 2.42 -15.95
N SER A 49 -7.71 3.01 -15.17
CA SER A 49 -6.43 3.53 -15.69
C SER A 49 -5.36 2.44 -15.85
N ILE A 50 -5.51 1.30 -15.17
CA ILE A 50 -4.58 0.16 -15.23
C ILE A 50 -4.81 -0.68 -16.49
N THR A 51 -6.06 -0.84 -16.93
CA THR A 51 -6.39 -1.66 -18.10
C THR A 51 -7.68 -1.20 -18.78
N ASP A 52 -7.66 -1.21 -20.10
CA ASP A 52 -8.82 -0.96 -20.97
C ASP A 52 -9.61 -2.25 -21.28
N LYS A 53 -9.06 -3.42 -20.92
CA LYS A 53 -9.62 -4.73 -21.29
C LYS A 53 -10.68 -5.26 -20.33
N PHE A 54 -10.61 -4.89 -19.06
CA PHE A 54 -11.51 -5.37 -18.02
C PHE A 54 -12.13 -4.19 -17.28
N PRO A 55 -13.43 -3.88 -17.50
CA PRO A 55 -14.07 -2.74 -16.86
C PRO A 55 -13.98 -2.78 -15.34
N SER A 56 -13.78 -1.63 -14.70
CA SER A 56 -13.71 -1.45 -13.24
C SER A 56 -14.87 -2.11 -12.46
N ALA A 57 -16.04 -2.24 -13.08
CA ALA A 57 -17.20 -2.92 -12.53
C ALA A 57 -17.00 -4.43 -12.27
N TYR A 58 -16.10 -5.10 -12.99
CA TYR A 58 -15.84 -6.54 -12.84
C TYR A 58 -14.92 -6.88 -11.67
N TRP A 59 -14.26 -5.90 -11.07
CA TRP A 59 -13.27 -6.11 -10.00
C TRP A 59 -13.89 -6.18 -8.61
N HIS A 60 -15.19 -5.90 -8.51
CA HIS A 60 -16.00 -6.01 -7.29
C HIS A 60 -15.27 -5.53 -6.01
N PRO A 61 -14.77 -4.27 -5.96
CA PRO A 61 -13.99 -3.79 -4.83
C PRO A 61 -14.82 -3.78 -3.55
N GLN A 62 -14.29 -4.40 -2.51
CA GLN A 62 -14.85 -4.40 -1.17
C GLN A 62 -13.88 -3.73 -0.21
N LEU A 63 -14.41 -2.81 0.59
CA LEU A 63 -13.65 -2.12 1.62
C LEU A 63 -14.03 -2.69 2.98
N LYS A 64 -13.05 -3.21 3.70
CA LYS A 64 -13.21 -3.65 5.08
C LYS A 64 -12.45 -2.71 5.99
N ALA A 65 -13.18 -1.96 6.81
CA ALA A 65 -12.56 -1.08 7.80
C ALA A 65 -11.59 -1.87 8.69
N CYS A 66 -10.40 -1.32 8.91
CA CYS A 66 -9.38 -1.87 9.77
C CYS A 66 -8.75 -0.76 10.61
N SER A 67 -8.02 -1.14 11.66
CA SER A 67 -7.30 -0.17 12.47
C SER A 67 -5.94 0.14 11.85
N GLN A 68 -5.39 1.32 12.12
CA GLN A 68 -4.00 1.66 11.78
C GLN A 68 -3.03 0.61 12.34
N LYS A 69 -3.33 0.00 13.49
CA LYS A 69 -2.53 -1.09 14.06
C LYS A 69 -2.45 -2.29 13.11
N ILE A 70 -3.59 -2.76 12.58
CA ILE A 70 -3.62 -3.88 11.62
C ILE A 70 -2.82 -3.52 10.36
N PHE A 71 -3.02 -2.30 9.84
CA PHE A 71 -2.23 -1.82 8.70
C PHE A 71 -0.72 -1.84 8.98
N MET A 72 -0.29 -1.36 10.15
CA MET A 72 1.12 -1.35 10.53
C MET A 72 1.70 -2.75 10.80
N GLU A 73 0.89 -3.69 11.29
CA GLU A 73 1.27 -5.11 11.40
C GLU A 73 1.54 -5.72 10.02
N THR A 74 0.68 -5.42 9.03
CA THR A 74 0.92 -5.81 7.63
C THR A 74 2.18 -5.17 7.06
N VAL A 75 2.41 -3.86 7.28
CA VAL A 75 3.63 -3.17 6.83
C VAL A 75 4.87 -3.88 7.37
N ALA A 76 4.88 -4.20 8.67
CA ALA A 76 6.00 -4.89 9.30
C ALA A 76 6.22 -6.29 8.71
N LEU A 77 5.14 -7.02 8.40
CA LEU A 77 5.22 -8.30 7.71
C LEU A 77 5.89 -8.13 6.34
N TRP A 78 5.37 -7.26 5.47
CA TRP A 78 5.93 -7.08 4.11
C TRP A 78 7.36 -6.54 4.10
N PHE A 79 7.73 -5.70 5.07
CA PHE A 79 9.09 -5.17 5.17
C PHE A 79 10.10 -6.21 5.66
N PHE A 80 9.69 -7.16 6.51
CA PHE A 80 10.63 -8.03 7.22
C PHE A 80 10.32 -9.53 7.12
N GLU A 81 9.40 -9.96 6.27
CA GLU A 81 9.07 -11.39 6.13
C GLU A 81 10.27 -12.20 5.58
N HIS A 82 11.08 -11.63 4.69
CA HIS A 82 12.24 -12.34 4.14
C HIS A 82 13.33 -12.60 5.18
N GLU A 83 13.98 -13.77 5.12
CA GLU A 83 15.00 -14.22 6.08
C GLU A 83 16.11 -13.18 6.29
N ASP A 84 16.69 -12.66 5.21
CA ASP A 84 17.73 -11.61 5.30
C ASP A 84 17.27 -10.34 6.02
N MET A 85 16.00 -9.96 5.83
CA MET A 85 15.42 -8.81 6.53
C MET A 85 15.12 -9.13 7.99
N GLN A 86 14.80 -10.38 8.32
CA GLN A 86 14.64 -10.84 9.70
C GLN A 86 15.96 -10.74 10.48
N LEU A 87 17.10 -10.98 9.81
CA LEU A 87 18.45 -10.89 10.40
C LEU A 87 18.89 -9.45 10.70
N LEU A 88 18.20 -8.43 10.20
CA LEU A 88 18.50 -7.04 10.53
C LEU A 88 18.39 -6.78 12.05
N PRO A 89 19.27 -5.93 12.62
CA PRO A 89 19.19 -5.56 14.03
C PRO A 89 17.80 -5.04 14.40
N SER A 90 17.28 -5.45 15.56
CA SER A 90 15.94 -5.03 16.02
C SER A 90 15.78 -3.52 16.10
N SER A 91 16.84 -2.79 16.48
CA SER A 91 16.86 -1.32 16.50
C SER A 91 16.68 -0.71 15.12
N LEU A 92 17.27 -1.31 14.07
CA LEU A 92 17.10 -0.85 12.69
C LEU A 92 15.67 -1.10 12.21
N LYS A 93 15.10 -2.28 12.47
CA LYS A 93 13.70 -2.59 12.12
C LYS A 93 12.72 -1.63 12.79
N GLN A 94 12.93 -1.34 14.08
CA GLN A 94 12.13 -0.35 14.82
C GLN A 94 12.27 1.05 14.22
N ASN A 95 13.49 1.48 13.86
CA ASN A 95 13.71 2.79 13.24
C ASN A 95 13.04 2.88 11.86
N LEU A 96 13.08 1.82 11.04
CA LEU A 96 12.40 1.80 9.75
C LEU A 96 10.89 1.96 9.91
N LEU A 97 10.28 1.20 10.83
CA LEU A 97 8.84 1.32 11.12
C LEU A 97 8.48 2.68 11.71
N ALA A 98 9.30 3.24 12.59
CA ALA A 98 9.07 4.57 13.16
C ALA A 98 9.10 5.65 12.07
N ASN A 99 10.13 5.66 11.21
CA ASN A 99 10.22 6.63 10.12
C ASN A 99 9.07 6.50 9.11
N PHE A 100 8.66 5.27 8.80
CA PHE A 100 7.48 5.04 7.96
C PHE A 100 6.21 5.57 8.64
N THR A 101 6.02 5.29 9.93
CA THR A 101 4.86 5.74 10.71
C THR A 101 4.79 7.27 10.79
N ASP A 102 5.94 7.93 10.99
CA ASP A 102 6.01 9.40 11.02
C ASP A 102 5.63 10.00 9.66
N ALA A 103 6.16 9.46 8.57
CA ALA A 103 5.83 9.91 7.22
C ALA A 103 4.35 9.62 6.84
N LEU A 104 3.81 8.48 7.28
CA LEU A 104 2.41 8.13 7.13
C LEU A 104 1.51 9.13 7.87
N ASN A 105 1.78 9.38 9.15
CA ASN A 105 1.02 10.31 9.96
C ASN A 105 1.08 11.75 9.40
N GLU A 106 2.23 12.16 8.86
CA GLU A 106 2.38 13.45 8.17
C GLU A 106 1.51 13.53 6.91
N MET A 107 1.40 12.43 6.14
CA MET A 107 0.56 12.35 4.95
C MET A 107 -0.93 12.33 5.28
N THR A 108 -1.33 11.61 6.33
CA THR A 108 -2.74 11.22 6.54
C THR A 108 -3.43 12.02 7.63
N GLY A 109 -2.72 12.57 8.61
CA GLY A 109 -3.34 13.16 9.79
C GLY A 109 -4.32 12.18 10.46
N ASN A 110 -5.54 12.64 10.74
CA ASN A 110 -6.63 11.76 11.14
C ASN A 110 -7.20 11.05 9.91
N ALA A 111 -7.13 9.71 9.89
CA ALA A 111 -7.53 8.91 8.75
C ALA A 111 -8.26 7.63 9.13
N GLU A 112 -9.10 7.16 8.21
CA GLU A 112 -9.75 5.86 8.23
C GLU A 112 -8.99 4.90 7.31
N PHE A 113 -8.82 3.66 7.77
CA PHE A 113 -8.08 2.63 7.05
C PHE A 113 -9.02 1.52 6.62
N PHE A 114 -8.85 1.06 5.40
CA PHE A 114 -9.63 -0.01 4.81
C PHE A 114 -8.70 -1.00 4.13
N THR A 115 -8.86 -2.28 4.41
CA THR A 115 -8.33 -3.32 3.53
C THR A 115 -9.18 -3.36 2.27
N LEU A 116 -8.52 -3.34 1.11
CA LEU A 116 -9.14 -3.46 -0.19
C LEU A 116 -9.11 -4.92 -0.64
N ILE A 117 -10.29 -5.47 -0.92
CA ILE A 117 -10.45 -6.81 -1.47
C ILE A 117 -11.03 -6.65 -2.87
N THR A 118 -10.34 -7.18 -3.88
CA THR A 118 -10.82 -7.24 -5.27
C THR A 118 -11.11 -8.67 -5.68
N SER A 119 -12.13 -8.87 -6.52
CA SER A 119 -12.54 -10.18 -7.02
C SER A 119 -13.07 -10.04 -8.45
N PRO A 120 -12.42 -10.65 -9.45
CA PRO A 120 -11.14 -11.37 -9.35
C PRO A 120 -9.97 -10.41 -9.03
N PRO A 121 -8.83 -10.91 -8.51
CA PRO A 121 -7.67 -10.07 -8.24
C PRO A 121 -7.18 -9.29 -9.45
N VAL A 122 -6.81 -8.01 -9.26
CA VAL A 122 -6.18 -7.18 -10.31
C VAL A 122 -4.89 -7.79 -10.81
N TRP A 123 -4.12 -8.36 -9.89
CA TRP A 123 -2.79 -8.90 -10.14
C TRP A 123 -2.84 -10.43 -10.20
N TYR A 124 -3.28 -10.97 -11.35
CA TYR A 124 -3.30 -12.42 -11.57
C TYR A 124 -1.88 -13.00 -11.48
N GLY A 125 -1.62 -13.80 -10.46
CA GLY A 125 -0.33 -14.50 -10.28
C GLY A 125 0.58 -13.94 -9.19
N SER A 126 0.20 -12.84 -8.53
CA SER A 126 0.98 -12.21 -7.47
C SER A 126 0.28 -12.27 -6.13
N LEU A 127 1.03 -12.63 -5.07
CA LEU A 127 0.59 -12.35 -3.71
C LEU A 127 0.62 -10.83 -3.54
N HIS A 128 -0.51 -10.25 -3.14
CA HIS A 128 -0.63 -8.81 -2.94
C HIS A 128 -1.56 -8.50 -1.77
N GLU A 129 -1.34 -7.36 -1.13
CA GLU A 129 -2.24 -6.75 -0.17
C GLU A 129 -2.39 -5.26 -0.48
N GLU A 130 -3.62 -4.78 -0.49
CA GLU A 130 -3.94 -3.40 -0.79
C GLU A 130 -4.76 -2.77 0.35
N PHE A 131 -4.47 -1.51 0.62
CA PHE A 131 -5.19 -0.71 1.59
C PHE A 131 -5.60 0.61 0.97
N VAL A 132 -6.78 1.09 1.35
CA VAL A 132 -7.20 2.45 1.08
C VAL A 132 -7.22 3.22 2.38
N ILE A 133 -6.64 4.42 2.34
CA ILE A 133 -6.62 5.36 3.45
C ILE A 133 -7.46 6.57 3.03
N GLU A 134 -8.54 6.83 3.77
CA GLU A 134 -9.30 8.06 3.63
C GLU A 134 -8.82 9.06 4.70
N ALA A 135 -8.17 10.13 4.24
CA ALA A 135 -7.54 11.13 5.07
C ALA A 135 -8.09 12.52 4.76
N GLN A 136 -7.83 13.49 5.65
CA GLN A 136 -8.23 14.88 5.45
C GLN A 136 -7.71 15.48 4.13
N TYR A 137 -6.52 15.05 3.67
CA TYR A 137 -5.83 15.61 2.51
C TYR A 137 -6.03 14.82 1.21
N GLY A 138 -6.87 13.79 1.25
CA GLY A 138 -7.23 12.98 0.09
C GLY A 138 -7.34 11.49 0.41
N ARG A 139 -7.52 10.71 -0.65
CA ARG A 139 -7.57 9.24 -0.58
C ARG A 139 -6.29 8.66 -1.14
N TYR A 140 -5.75 7.66 -0.48
CA TYR A 140 -4.50 7.03 -0.87
C TYR A 140 -4.69 5.53 -0.98
N LEU A 141 -4.11 4.93 -2.03
CA LEU A 141 -3.98 3.49 -2.16
C LEU A 141 -2.55 3.12 -1.80
N VAL A 142 -2.41 2.19 -0.86
CA VAL A 142 -1.14 1.55 -0.50
C VAL A 142 -1.16 0.14 -1.05
N HIS A 143 -0.13 -0.23 -1.81
CA HIS A 143 -0.01 -1.51 -2.47
C HIS A 143 1.26 -2.22 -2.02
N PHE A 144 1.11 -3.51 -1.71
CA PHE A 144 2.21 -4.44 -1.51
C PHE A 144 2.01 -5.64 -2.42
N SER A 145 3.03 -6.05 -3.17
CA SER A 145 3.02 -7.34 -3.87
C SER A 145 4.40 -7.96 -4.02
N ILE A 146 4.39 -9.23 -4.42
CA ILE A 146 5.55 -9.97 -4.93
C ILE A 146 5.22 -10.65 -6.26
N HIS A 147 6.23 -10.75 -7.14
CA HIS A 147 6.10 -11.31 -8.49
C HIS A 147 6.94 -12.59 -8.70
#